data_AF-A0A928MQG6-F1
#
_entry.id   AF-A0A928MQG6-F1
#
_cell.length_a   1.000
_cell.length_b   1.000
_cell.length_c   1.000
_cell.angle_alpha   90.00
_cell.angle_beta   90.00
_cell.angle_gamma   90.00
#
_symmetry.space_group_name_H-M   'P 1'
#
loop_
_entity.id
_entity.type
_entity.pdbx_description
1 polymer ?
#
loop_
_entity_poly.entity_id
_entity_poly.type
_entity_poly.pdbx_seq_one_letter_code
_entity_poly.pdbx_strand_id
1 'polypeptide(L)'
;VEDLISTGGSVIEVVDALREAGAEVLGVVSIFTYAMQKGLDRLADAHVENHSLTNFDVIAAVAAEEGYIRPADVQRLIAFRNNPSDESWIGGGK
;
A
#
# COMPACT_ATOMS: atom_id res chain seq x y z
N VAL A 1 9.98 -2.38 -11.13
CA VAL A 1 9.88 -0.98 -10.66
C VAL A 1 8.45 -0.56 -10.91
N GLU A 2 7.75 -0.13 -9.86
CA GLU A 2 6.32 0.21 -9.90
C GLU A 2 6.13 1.66 -9.44
N ASP A 3 5.03 2.28 -9.85
CA ASP A 3 4.60 3.55 -9.28
C ASP A 3 3.95 3.32 -7.90
N LEU A 4 2.98 2.42 -7.83
CA LEU A 4 2.05 2.25 -6.72
C LEU A 4 1.77 0.78 -6.44
N ILE A 5 1.83 0.39 -5.16
CA ILE A 5 1.31 -0.91 -4.71
C ILE A 5 0.08 -0.73 -3.82
N SER A 6 -1.05 -1.28 -4.27
CA SER A 6 -2.30 -1.39 -3.51
C SER A 6 -2.48 -2.82 -2.96
N THR A 7 -3.19 -3.69 -3.68
CA THR A 7 -3.49 -5.08 -3.28
C THR A 7 -2.49 -6.11 -3.78
N GLY A 8 -1.40 -5.67 -4.43
CA GLY A 8 -0.31 -6.52 -4.92
C GLY A 8 -0.63 -7.37 -6.16
N GLY A 9 -1.86 -7.40 -6.66
CA GLY A 9 -2.26 -8.29 -7.76
C GLY A 9 -1.49 -8.06 -9.06
N SER A 10 -1.49 -6.83 -9.57
CA SER A 10 -0.84 -6.48 -10.85
C SER A 10 0.66 -6.75 -10.84
N VAL A 11 1.34 -6.41 -9.74
CA VAL A 11 2.79 -6.61 -9.65
C VAL A 11 3.15 -8.09 -9.59
N ILE A 12 2.34 -8.93 -8.94
CA ILE A 12 2.56 -10.38 -8.90
C ILE A 12 2.43 -10.98 -10.30
N GLU A 13 1.41 -10.59 -11.08
CA GLU A 13 1.26 -11.04 -12.47
C GLU A 13 2.51 -10.71 -13.32
N VAL A 14 3.09 -9.52 -13.13
CA VAL A 14 4.33 -9.13 -13.82
C VAL A 14 5.53 -9.94 -13.34
N VAL A 15 5.66 -10.17 -12.04
CA VAL A 15 6.74 -11.02 -11.48
C VAL A 15 6.66 -12.44 -12.02
N ASP A 16 5.47 -13.02 -12.07
CA ASP A 16 5.27 -14.37 -12.58
C ASP A 16 5.61 -14.45 -14.07
N ALA A 17 5.18 -13.47 -14.88
CA ALA A 17 5.54 -13.39 -16.29
C ALA A 17 7.07 -13.30 -16.52
N LEU A 18 7.79 -12.54 -15.66
CA LEU A 18 9.26 -12.45 -15.73
C LEU A 18 9.93 -13.77 -15.35
N ARG A 19 9.44 -14.45 -14.30
CA ARG A 19 9.92 -15.77 -13.87
C ARG A 19 9.68 -16.82 -14.94
N GLU A 20 8.52 -16.84 -15.58
CA GLU A 20 8.19 -17.72 -16.72
C GLU A 20 9.12 -17.50 -17.92
N ALA A 21 9.53 -16.24 -18.15
CA ALA A 21 10.52 -15.90 -19.18
C ALA A 21 11.97 -16.28 -18.78
N GLY A 22 12.18 -16.86 -17.61
CA GLY A 22 13.49 -17.32 -17.11
C GLY A 22 14.29 -16.24 -16.37
N ALA A 23 13.69 -15.11 -16.02
CA ALA A 23 14.36 -14.08 -15.23
C ALA A 23 14.40 -14.44 -13.74
N GLU A 24 15.52 -14.12 -13.09
CA GLU A 24 15.60 -14.08 -11.63
C GLU A 24 15.06 -12.73 -11.13
N VAL A 25 13.85 -12.76 -10.57
CA VAL A 25 13.23 -11.56 -10.00
C VAL A 25 13.68 -11.40 -8.56
N LEU A 26 14.61 -10.46 -8.34
CA LEU A 26 15.16 -10.15 -7.01
C LEU A 26 14.14 -9.49 -6.08
N GLY A 27 13.15 -8.78 -6.63
CA GLY A 27 12.15 -8.07 -5.87
C GLY A 27 11.58 -6.87 -6.63
N VAL A 28 10.82 -6.06 -5.91
CA VAL A 28 10.12 -4.88 -6.43
C VAL A 28 10.56 -3.64 -5.65
N VAL A 29 10.68 -2.53 -6.37
CA VAL A 29 10.74 -1.21 -5.77
C VAL A 29 9.56 -0.38 -6.29
N SER A 30 8.95 0.43 -5.42
CA SER A 30 7.80 1.27 -5.73
C SER A 30 7.92 2.68 -5.17
N ILE A 31 7.24 3.67 -5.79
CA ILE A 31 7.23 5.05 -5.26
C ILE A 31 6.35 5.10 -3.99
N PHE A 32 5.17 4.50 -4.03
CA PHE A 32 4.22 4.55 -2.93
C PHE A 32 3.56 3.19 -2.69
N THR A 33 3.19 2.90 -1.45
CA THR A 33 2.28 1.79 -1.12
C THR A 33 1.18 2.20 -0.14
N TYR A 34 -0.01 1.63 -0.33
CA TYR A 34 -1.05 1.69 0.70
C TYR A 34 -0.73 0.82 1.92
N ALA A 35 0.24 -0.10 1.86
CA ALA A 35 0.54 -1.05 2.94
C ALA A 35 -0.71 -1.82 3.44
N MET A 36 -1.66 -2.10 2.54
CA MET A 36 -2.83 -2.91 2.87
C MET A 36 -2.40 -4.33 3.23
N GLN A 37 -2.96 -4.90 4.32
CA GLN A 37 -2.59 -6.24 4.78
C GLN A 37 -2.68 -7.28 3.67
N LYS A 38 -3.77 -7.23 2.89
CA LYS A 38 -3.98 -8.08 1.71
C LYS A 38 -2.84 -8.03 0.70
N GLY A 39 -2.24 -6.85 0.48
CA GLY A 39 -1.10 -6.68 -0.42
C GLY A 39 0.18 -7.27 0.16
N LEU A 40 0.41 -7.08 1.47
CA LEU A 40 1.55 -7.66 2.18
C LEU A 40 1.52 -9.19 2.16
N ASP A 41 0.36 -9.78 2.49
CA ASP A 41 0.16 -11.24 2.51
C ASP A 41 0.43 -11.84 1.13
N ARG A 42 -0.14 -11.23 0.08
CA ARG A 42 0.04 -11.71 -1.30
C ARG A 42 1.50 -11.64 -1.78
N LEU A 43 2.21 -10.57 -1.45
CA LEU A 43 3.63 -10.44 -1.80
C LEU A 43 4.46 -11.50 -1.07
N ALA A 44 4.16 -11.75 0.21
CA ALA A 44 4.82 -12.81 0.97
C ALA A 44 4.52 -14.20 0.40
N ASP A 45 3.26 -14.51 0.09
CA ASP A 45 2.83 -15.77 -0.51
C ASP A 45 3.49 -16.01 -1.88
N ALA A 46 3.65 -14.95 -2.68
CA ALA A 46 4.33 -14.99 -3.97
C ALA A 46 5.88 -14.98 -3.85
N HIS A 47 6.41 -14.93 -2.62
CA HIS A 47 7.84 -14.82 -2.34
C HIS A 47 8.47 -13.63 -3.08
N VAL A 48 7.83 -12.47 -2.98
CA VAL A 48 8.26 -11.22 -3.61
C VAL A 48 8.57 -10.19 -2.54
N GLU A 49 9.84 -9.80 -2.46
CA GLU A 49 10.26 -8.69 -1.62
C GLU A 49 9.88 -7.35 -2.29
N ASN A 50 9.33 -6.41 -1.53
CA ASN A 50 8.99 -5.07 -2.02
C ASN A 50 9.51 -3.98 -1.08
N HIS A 51 10.14 -2.96 -1.66
CA HIS A 51 10.53 -1.74 -0.98
C HIS A 51 9.84 -0.52 -1.60
N SER A 52 9.11 0.24 -0.81
CA SER A 52 8.44 1.46 -1.27
C SER A 52 9.14 2.70 -0.72
N LEU A 53 9.29 3.75 -1.53
CA LEU A 53 9.90 5.01 -1.11
C LEU A 53 9.11 5.70 0.01
N THR A 54 7.77 5.58 -0.02
CA THR A 54 6.90 6.00 1.08
C THR A 54 5.64 5.14 1.15
N ASN A 55 4.81 5.37 2.16
CA ASN A 55 3.54 4.66 2.35
C ASN A 55 2.41 5.61 2.81
N PHE A 56 1.19 5.08 2.83
CA PHE A 56 0.00 5.84 3.20
C PHE A 56 0.03 6.40 4.62
N ASP A 57 0.55 5.65 5.59
CA ASP A 57 0.66 6.08 6.98
C ASP A 57 1.56 7.33 7.10
N VAL A 58 2.70 7.33 6.40
CA VAL A 58 3.62 8.48 6.32
C VAL A 58 2.94 9.69 5.69
N ILE A 59 2.24 9.51 4.55
CA ILE A 59 1.54 10.60 3.88
C ILE A 59 0.42 11.18 4.76
N ALA A 60 -0.34 10.34 5.46
CA ALA A 60 -1.39 10.80 6.36
C ALA A 60 -0.84 11.59 7.55
N ALA A 61 0.29 11.15 8.13
CA ALA A 61 0.96 11.86 9.21
C ALA A 61 1.46 13.24 8.75
N VAL A 62 2.20 13.30 7.64
CA VAL A 62 2.71 14.56 7.08
C VAL A 62 1.56 15.51 6.69
N ALA A 63 0.47 14.99 6.13
CA ALA A 63 -0.69 15.82 5.80
C ALA A 63 -1.33 16.47 7.05
N ALA A 64 -1.30 15.81 8.20
CA ALA A 64 -1.77 16.39 9.45
C ALA A 64 -0.76 17.40 10.03
N GLU A 65 0.54 17.12 9.94
CA GLU A 65 1.62 18.02 10.38
C GLU A 65 1.62 19.34 9.58
N GLU A 66 1.41 19.27 8.28
CA GLU A 66 1.31 20.41 7.37
C GLU A 66 -0.07 21.11 7.41
N GLY A 67 -1.03 20.55 8.16
CA GLY A 67 -2.37 21.12 8.33
C GLY A 67 -3.30 20.96 7.13
N TYR A 68 -3.01 20.07 6.18
CA TYR A 68 -3.92 19.71 5.08
C TYR A 68 -5.14 18.93 5.57
N ILE A 69 -4.98 18.16 6.66
CA ILE A 69 -6.06 17.44 7.34
C ILE A 69 -6.00 17.69 8.85
N ARG A 70 -7.08 17.40 9.57
CA ARG A 70 -7.05 17.45 11.05
C ARG A 70 -6.29 16.22 11.57
N PRO A 71 -5.54 16.33 12.68
CA PRO A 71 -4.89 15.18 13.31
C PRO A 71 -5.85 14.01 13.61
N ALA A 72 -7.11 14.31 13.94
CA ALA A 72 -8.14 13.30 14.18
C ALA A 72 -8.55 12.50 12.92
N ASP A 73 -8.33 13.06 11.72
CA ASP A 73 -8.65 12.37 10.47
C ASP A 73 -7.60 11.29 10.13
N VAL A 74 -6.38 11.35 10.68
CA VAL A 74 -5.34 10.32 10.49
C VAL A 74 -5.85 8.94 10.88
N GLN A 75 -6.47 8.81 12.06
CA GLN A 75 -6.99 7.51 12.53
C GLN A 75 -8.07 6.94 11.63
N ARG A 76 -8.88 7.81 11.01
CA ARG A 76 -9.92 7.39 10.06
C ARG A 76 -9.31 6.89 8.76
N LEU A 77 -8.27 7.57 8.27
CA LEU A 77 -7.51 7.13 7.10
C LEU A 77 -6.82 5.77 7.37
N ILE A 78 -6.24 5.58 8.56
CA ILE A 78 -5.69 4.27 8.95
C ILE A 78 -6.78 3.19 9.01
N ALA A 79 -7.99 3.51 9.48
CA ALA A 79 -9.12 2.57 9.43
C ALA A 79 -9.49 2.17 7.99
N PHE A 80 -9.54 3.12 7.05
CA PHE A 80 -9.70 2.83 5.63
C PHE A 80 -8.58 1.92 5.09
N ARG A 81 -7.31 2.20 5.43
CA ARG A 81 -6.17 1.38 5.01
C ARG A 81 -6.27 -0.06 5.49
N ASN A 82 -6.72 -0.25 6.74
CA ASN A 82 -6.86 -1.56 7.37
C ASN A 82 -8.01 -2.35 6.79
N ASN A 83 -9.15 -1.70 6.53
CA ASN A 83 -10.31 -2.34 5.93
C ASN A 83 -11.08 -1.37 5.02
N PRO A 84 -10.71 -1.25 3.73
CA PRO A 84 -11.35 -0.30 2.83
C PRO A 84 -12.80 -0.67 2.50
N SER A 85 -13.22 -1.91 2.78
CA SER A 85 -14.59 -2.38 2.57
C SER A 85 -15.54 -2.07 3.74
N ASP A 86 -15.00 -1.72 4.91
CA ASP A 86 -15.80 -1.25 6.04
C ASP A 86 -15.99 0.26 5.92
N GLU A 87 -17.21 0.73 5.71
CA GLU A 87 -17.50 2.15 5.53
C GLU A 87 -17.51 2.96 6.84
N SER A 88 -17.26 2.34 8.00
CA SER A 88 -17.24 3.00 9.31
C SER A 88 -16.26 4.19 9.38
N TRP A 89 -15.23 4.23 8.54
CA TRP A 89 -14.27 5.35 8.45
C TRP A 89 -14.87 6.64 7.84
N ILE A 90 -15.96 6.56 7.07
CA ILE A 90 -16.55 7.69 6.32
C ILE A 90 -17.24 8.69 7.28
N GLY A 91 -17.61 8.27 8.49
CA GLY A 91 -18.21 9.12 9.52
C GLY A 91 -17.21 10.02 10.24
N GLY A 92 -16.95 11.21 9.69
CA GLY A 92 -16.12 12.25 10.33
C GLY A 92 -16.98 13.24 11.10
N GLY A 93 -16.66 13.46 12.38
CA GLY A 93 -17.38 14.36 13.28
C GLY A 93 -17.79 15.70 12.64
N LYS A 94 -19.05 16.06 12.88
CA LYS A 94 -19.57 17.42 12.73
C LYS A 94 -18.74 18.41 13.53
#